data_AF-A0A098F5H5-F1
#
_entry.id   AF-A0A098F5H5-F1
#
_cell.length_a   1.000
_cell.length_b   1.000
_cell.length_c   1.000
_cell.angle_alpha   90.00
_cell.angle_beta   90.00
_cell.angle_gamma   90.00
#
_symmetry.space_group_name_H-M   'P 1'
#
loop_
_entity.id
_entity.type
_entity.pdbx_description
1 polymer ?
#
loop_
_entity_poly.entity_id
_entity_poly.type
_entity_poly.pdbx_seq_one_letter_code
_entity_poly.pdbx_strand_id
1 'polypeptide(L)'
;MGINVGQARHQAQVLASQAKNLHEISNQIVSYESMLNSYWQAEEMKYVNQAINKIEIELRSTAATLTQLESIIIHTAQMIRQEEMEEERKAAEQLRLR
;
A
#
# COMPACT_ATOMS: atom_id res chain seq x y z
N MET A 1 -13.33 -13.14 -19.40
CA MET A 1 -12.34 -12.09 -19.05
C MET A 1 -11.31 -12.80 -18.18
N GLY A 2 -10.01 -12.66 -18.46
CA GLY A 2 -8.98 -13.38 -17.72
C GLY A 2 -8.12 -12.39 -16.93
N ILE A 3 -8.16 -12.41 -15.60
CA ILE A 3 -7.20 -11.65 -14.81
C ILE A 3 -5.84 -12.35 -14.82
N ASN A 4 -4.80 -11.59 -15.12
CA ASN A 4 -3.44 -12.03 -14.86
C ASN A 4 -3.11 -11.83 -13.38
N VAL A 5 -3.32 -12.88 -12.58
CA VAL A 5 -3.01 -12.88 -11.13
C VAL A 5 -1.54 -12.54 -10.87
N GLY A 6 -0.63 -12.92 -11.77
CA GLY A 6 0.79 -12.58 -11.67
C GLY A 6 1.03 -11.08 -11.79
N GLN A 7 0.38 -10.42 -12.75
CA GLN A 7 0.44 -8.98 -12.93
C GLN A 7 -0.17 -8.22 -11.73
N ALA A 8 -1.32 -8.68 -11.22
CA ALA A 8 -1.96 -8.09 -10.05
C ALA A 8 -1.06 -8.20 -8.80
N ARG A 9 -0.42 -9.36 -8.58
CA ARG A 9 0.56 -9.54 -7.51
C ARG A 9 1.77 -8.62 -7.66
N HIS A 10 2.27 -8.46 -8.88
CA HIS A 10 3.39 -7.55 -9.14
C HIS A 10 3.03 -6.10 -8.80
N GLN A 11 1.85 -5.63 -9.24
CA GLN A 11 1.36 -4.28 -8.89
C GLN A 11 1.20 -4.11 -7.39
N ALA A 12 0.65 -5.11 -6.69
CA ALA A 12 0.52 -5.09 -5.24
C ALA A 12 1.89 -4.99 -4.54
N GLN A 13 2.90 -5.74 -5.00
CA GLN A 13 4.26 -5.65 -4.47
C GLN A 13 4.89 -4.26 -4.65
N VAL A 14 4.62 -3.59 -5.78
CA VAL A 14 5.06 -2.22 -5.99
C VAL A 14 4.45 -1.27 -4.96
N LEU A 15 3.15 -1.42 -4.64
CA LEU A 15 2.50 -0.63 -3.59
C LEU A 15 3.11 -0.90 -2.21
N ALA A 16 3.37 -2.18 -1.89
CA ALA A 16 4.03 -2.57 -0.64
C ALA A 16 5.41 -1.92 -0.49
N SER A 17 6.19 -1.91 -1.57
CA SER A 17 7.51 -1.26 -1.59
C SER A 17 7.40 0.25 -1.38
N GLN A 18 6.41 0.90 -1.98
CA GLN A 18 6.18 2.34 -1.79
C GLN A 18 5.74 2.66 -0.36
N ALA A 19 4.85 1.85 0.22
CA ALA A 19 4.44 1.98 1.61
C ALA A 19 5.64 1.87 2.58
N LYS A 20 6.54 0.93 2.32
CA LYS A 20 7.79 0.78 3.08
C LYS A 20 8.67 2.03 2.96
N ASN A 21 8.87 2.55 1.76
CA ASN A 21 9.67 3.77 1.54
C ASN A 21 9.09 4.98 2.30
N LEU A 22 7.76 5.14 2.30
CA LEU A 22 7.10 6.21 3.06
C LEU A 22 7.31 6.06 4.57
N HIS A 23 7.32 4.82 5.07
CA HIS A 23 7.61 4.55 6.48
C HIS A 23 9.06 4.88 6.85
N GLU A 24 10.02 4.55 5.98
CA GLU A 24 11.42 4.91 6.15
C GLU A 24 11.62 6.44 6.16
N ILE A 25 10.98 7.16 5.23
CA ILE A 25 11.02 8.62 5.18
C ILE A 25 10.40 9.23 6.46
N SER A 26 9.26 8.69 6.93
CA SER A 26 8.64 9.14 8.17
C SER A 26 9.59 9.01 9.36
N ASN A 27 10.33 7.91 9.47
CA ASN A 27 11.32 7.71 10.54
C ASN A 27 12.49 8.70 10.42
N GLN A 28 12.94 9.00 9.20
CA GLN A 28 13.98 10.01 8.97
C GLN A 28 13.53 11.41 9.39
N ILE A 29 12.29 11.78 9.08
CA ILE A 29 11.71 13.07 9.45
C ILE A 29 11.66 13.24 10.98
N VAL A 30 11.24 12.22 11.72
CA VAL A 30 11.22 12.24 13.20
C VAL A 30 12.65 12.42 13.76
N SER A 31 13.63 11.78 13.13
CA SER A 31 15.04 11.97 13.50
C SER A 31 15.49 13.40 13.25
N TYR A 32 15.14 14.00 12.11
CA TYR A 32 15.47 15.39 11.79
C TYR A 32 14.78 16.38 12.71
N GLU A 33 13.52 16.15 13.08
CA GLU A 33 12.80 16.94 14.08
C GLU A 33 13.55 16.95 15.42
N SER A 34 13.99 15.77 15.88
CA SER A 34 14.74 15.63 17.11
C SER A 34 16.08 16.39 17.05
N MET A 35 16.79 16.30 15.92
CA MET A 35 18.03 17.06 15.72
C MET A 35 17.78 18.57 15.72
N LEU A 36 16.77 19.05 14.97
CA LEU A 36 16.44 20.48 14.92
C LEU A 36 16.11 21.03 16.31
N ASN A 37 15.26 20.34 17.07
CA ASN A 37 14.89 20.75 18.43
C ASN A 37 16.08 20.72 19.42
N SER A 38 17.11 19.92 19.15
CA SER A 38 18.33 19.89 19.98
C SER A 38 19.24 21.10 19.76
N TYR A 39 19.24 21.70 18.56
CA TYR A 39 20.13 22.81 18.20
C TYR A 39 19.41 24.17 18.12
N TRP A 40 18.11 24.17 17.86
CA TRP A 40 17.31 25.37 17.68
C TRP A 40 16.09 25.33 18.60
N GLN A 41 16.05 26.26 19.57
CA GLN A 41 14.99 26.37 20.58
C GLN A 41 14.20 27.68 20.48
N ALA A 42 14.13 28.27 19.29
CA ALA A 42 13.40 29.52 19.10
C ALA A 42 11.89 29.28 18.99
N GLU A 43 11.11 30.34 19.20
CA GLU A 43 9.65 30.24 19.19
C GLU A 43 9.11 29.76 17.83
N GLU A 44 9.80 30.09 16.74
CA GLU A 44 9.46 29.68 15.38
C GLU A 44 9.47 28.16 15.19
N MET A 45 10.24 27.42 16.00
CA MET A 45 10.28 25.96 15.94
C MET A 45 8.92 25.32 16.24
N LYS A 46 8.02 26.01 16.93
CA LYS A 46 6.64 25.53 17.13
C LYS A 46 5.92 25.32 15.79
N TYR A 47 6.14 26.20 14.83
CA TYR A 47 5.50 26.11 13.50
C TYR A 47 6.18 25.04 12.64
N VAL A 48 7.51 24.91 12.75
CA VAL A 48 8.28 23.87 12.07
C VAL A 48 7.84 22.49 12.55
N ASN A 49 7.78 22.27 13.87
CA ASN A 49 7.33 21.01 14.47
C ASN A 49 5.88 20.70 14.09
N GLN A 50 4.99 21.70 14.05
CA GLN A 50 3.62 21.50 13.55
C GLN A 50 3.57 21.05 12.10
N ALA A 51 4.40 21.63 11.22
CA ALA A 51 4.49 21.22 9.83
C ALA A 51 5.06 19.79 9.69
N ILE A 52 6.11 19.47 10.44
CA ILE A 52 6.71 18.13 10.48
C ILE A 52 5.68 17.08 10.93
N ASN A 53 4.98 17.33 12.03
CA ASN A 53 3.95 16.41 12.53
C ASN A 53 2.84 16.17 11.49
N LYS A 54 2.41 17.21 10.75
CA LYS A 54 1.43 17.05 9.67
C LYS A 54 1.95 16.15 8.55
N ILE A 55 3.18 16.39 8.09
CA ILE A 55 3.82 15.57 7.06
C ILE A 55 3.94 14.12 7.54
N GLU A 56 4.34 13.89 8.78
CA GLU A 56 4.45 12.55 9.34
C GLU A 56 3.11 11.81 9.33
N ILE A 57 2.02 12.48 9.76
CA ILE A 57 0.67 11.92 9.75
C ILE A 57 0.23 11.56 8.33
N GLU A 58 0.46 12.45 7.36
CA GLU A 58 0.11 12.23 5.95
C GLU A 58 0.90 11.06 5.34
N LEU A 59 2.20 10.96 5.62
CA LEU A 59 3.03 9.84 5.17
C LEU A 59 2.55 8.51 5.75
N ARG A 60 2.26 8.46 7.05
CA ARG A 60 1.72 7.25 7.71
C ARG A 60 0.37 6.86 7.14
N SER A 61 -0.52 7.84 6.92
CA SER A 61 -1.86 7.60 6.34
C SER A 61 -1.78 7.07 4.90
N THR A 62 -0.88 7.64 4.10
CA THR A 62 -0.65 7.22 2.72
C THR A 62 -0.07 5.81 2.69
N ALA A 63 0.93 5.51 3.52
CA ALA A 63 1.49 4.17 3.64
C ALA A 63 0.43 3.13 4.04
N ALA A 64 -0.43 3.45 5.00
CA ALA A 64 -1.54 2.57 5.40
C ALA A 64 -2.52 2.31 4.25
N THR A 65 -2.83 3.34 3.45
CA THR A 65 -3.71 3.22 2.28
C THR A 65 -3.09 2.32 1.22
N LEU A 66 -1.79 2.45 0.95
CA LEU A 66 -1.08 1.61 0.00
C LEU A 66 -1.08 0.14 0.42
N THR A 67 -0.85 -0.15 1.71
CA THR A 67 -0.93 -1.51 2.27
C THR A 67 -2.34 -2.09 2.16
N GLN A 68 -3.38 -1.28 2.38
CA GLN A 68 -4.77 -1.72 2.18
C GLN A 68 -5.06 -2.04 0.71
N LEU A 69 -4.61 -1.19 -0.21
CA LEU A 69 -4.77 -1.40 -1.65
C LEU A 69 -4.03 -2.65 -2.14
N GLU A 70 -2.82 -2.90 -1.67
CA GLU A 70 -2.08 -4.14 -1.91
C GLU A 70 -2.95 -5.36 -1.57
N SER A 71 -3.48 -5.41 -0.34
CA SER A 71 -4.30 -6.51 0.15
C SER A 71 -5.57 -6.70 -0.70
N ILE A 72 -6.27 -5.60 -1.03
CA ILE A 72 -7.46 -5.62 -1.86
C ILE A 72 -7.16 -6.17 -3.26
N ILE A 73 -6.10 -5.69 -3.92
CA ILE A 73 -5.72 -6.14 -5.27
C ILE A 73 -5.42 -7.65 -5.27
N ILE A 74 -4.66 -8.12 -4.28
CA ILE A 74 -4.33 -9.55 -4.17
C ILE A 74 -5.60 -10.38 -3.96
N HIS A 75 -6.48 -9.95 -3.08
CA HIS A 75 -7.72 -10.67 -2.78
C HIS A 75 -8.67 -10.70 -3.97
N THR A 76 -8.94 -9.55 -4.59
CA THR A 76 -9.83 -9.44 -5.76
C THR A 76 -9.29 -10.25 -6.94
N ALA A 77 -7.97 -10.24 -7.19
CA ALA A 77 -7.39 -11.04 -8.26
C ALA A 77 -7.55 -12.56 -8.03
N GLN A 78 -7.48 -13.00 -6.77
CA GLN A 78 -7.71 -14.42 -6.41
C GLN A 78 -9.17 -14.81 -6.55
N MET A 79 -10.09 -13.95 -6.09
CA MET A 79 -11.54 -14.14 -6.22
C MET A 79 -11.95 -14.33 -7.68
N ILE A 80 -11.53 -13.40 -8.55
CA ILE A 80 -11.84 -13.45 -9.99
C ILE A 80 -11.27 -14.73 -10.61
N ARG A 81 -10.04 -15.12 -10.26
CA ARG A 81 -9.45 -16.35 -10.78
C ARG A 81 -10.21 -17.60 -10.35
N GLN A 82 -10.72 -17.61 -9.12
CA GLN A 82 -11.52 -18.72 -8.61
C GLN A 82 -12.86 -18.83 -9.35
N GLU A 83 -13.54 -17.69 -9.54
CA GLU A 83 -14.79 -17.62 -10.31
C GLU A 83 -14.58 -18.13 -11.75
N GLU A 84 -13.53 -17.67 -12.43
CA GLU A 84 -13.16 -18.14 -13.77
C GLU A 84 -12.94 -19.66 -13.82
N MET A 85 -12.22 -20.24 -12.85
CA MET A 85 -11.96 -21.69 -12.81
C MET A 85 -13.24 -22.50 -12.58
N GLU A 86 -14.19 -21.99 -11.80
CA GLU A 86 -15.47 -22.66 -11.58
C GLU A 86 -16.35 -22.64 -12.84
N GLU A 87 -16.35 -21.53 -13.58
CA GLU A 87 -17.02 -21.42 -14.87
C GLU A 87 -16.41 -22.37 -15.92
N GLU A 88 -15.08 -22.41 -16.02
CA GLU A 88 -14.35 -23.32 -16.92
C GLU A 88 -14.68 -24.79 -16.62
N ARG A 89 -14.77 -25.17 -15.34
CA ARG A 89 -15.16 -26.53 -14.93
C ARG A 89 -16.59 -26.87 -15.33
N LYS A 90 -17.55 -25.98 -15.05
CA LYS A 90 -18.97 -26.17 -15.42
C LYS A 90 -19.12 -26.30 -16.94
N ALA A 91 -18.42 -25.46 -17.71
CA ALA A 91 -18.44 -25.53 -19.16
C ALA A 91 -17.85 -26.86 -19.68
N ALA A 92 -16.74 -27.33 -19.11
CA ALA A 92 -16.13 -28.61 -19.46
C ALA A 92 -17.05 -29.81 -19.12
N GLU A 93 -17.77 -29.77 -18.00
CA GLU A 93 -18.75 -30.79 -17.64
C GLU A 93 -19.94 -30.81 -18.60
N GLN A 94 -20.47 -29.64 -18.98
CA GLN A 94 -21.55 -29.54 -19.96
C GLN A 94 -21.14 -30.07 -21.35
N LEU A 95 -19.89 -29.83 -21.76
CA LEU A 95 -19.35 -30.37 -23.02
C LEU A 95 -19.14 -31.89 -22.97
N ARG A 96 -18.90 -32.47 -21.79
CA ARG A 96 -18.73 -33.93 -21.62
C ARG A 96 -20.05 -34.70 -21.60
N LEU A 97 -21.15 -34.03 -21.26
CA LEU A 97 -22.49 -34.62 -21.18
C LEU A 97 -23.29 -34.53 -22.49
N ARG A 98 -22.69 -33.95 -23.54
CA ARG A 98 -23.30 -33.72 -24.85
C ARG A 98 -22.67 -34.60 -25.92
#